data_AF-A0AAW0KFV6-F1
#
_entry.id   AF-A0AAW0KFV6-F1
#
_cell.length_a   1.000
_cell.length_b   1.000
_cell.length_c   1.000
_cell.angle_alpha   90.00
_cell.angle_beta   90.00
_cell.angle_gamma   90.00
#
_symmetry.space_group_name_H-M   'P 1'
#
loop_
_entity.id
_entity.type
_entity.pdbx_description
1 polymer ?
#
loop_
_entity_poly.entity_id
_entity_poly.type
_entity_poly.pdbx_seq_one_letter_code
_entity_poly.pdbx_strand_id
1 'polypeptide(L)' 'MAKQFLFAIILHGAFTLTVLVHSQDQLGFISIDCGIPEGSSYKDGATEINYTSDSTFTDTGVNGNIAPG' A
#
# COMPACT_ATOMS: atom_id res chain seq x y z
N MET A 1 -33.11 21.61 18.68
CA MET A 1 -33.17 20.14 18.55
C MET A 1 -32.63 19.66 17.19
N ALA A 2 -33.29 19.92 16.05
CA ALA A 2 -32.83 19.43 14.74
C ALA A 2 -31.42 19.88 14.33
N LYS A 3 -31.04 21.13 14.62
CA LYS A 3 -29.72 21.69 14.27
C LYS A 3 -28.54 21.01 14.97
N GLN A 4 -28.71 20.55 16.22
CA GLN A 4 -27.69 19.80 16.95
C GLN A 4 -27.54 18.38 16.41
N PHE A 5 -28.65 17.77 16.01
CA PHE A 5 -28.67 16.46 15.37
C PHE A 5 -27.92 16.46 14.04
N LEU A 6 -28.17 17.49 13.20
CA LEU A 6 -27.44 17.68 11.94
C LEU A 6 -25.94 17.87 12.17
N PHE A 7 -25.55 18.63 13.21
CA PHE A 7 -24.14 18.85 13.54
C PHE A 7 -23.44 17.56 13.97
N ALA A 8 -24.12 16.71 14.76
CA ALA A 8 -23.60 15.42 15.19
C ALA A 8 -23.42 14.44 14.02
N ILE A 9 -24.34 14.45 13.05
CA ILE A 9 -24.25 13.63 11.82
C ILE A 9 -23.06 14.06 10.97
N ILE A 10 -22.86 15.37 10.76
CA ILE A 10 -21.73 15.88 9.97
C ILE A 10 -20.39 15.52 10.62
N LEU A 11 -20.27 15.68 11.95
CA LEU A 11 -19.07 15.30 12.69
C LEU A 11 -18.75 13.80 12.60
N HIS A 12 -19.76 12.95 12.79
CA HIS A 12 -19.58 11.50 12.66
C HIS A 12 -19.23 11.10 11.22
N GLY A 13 -19.93 11.66 10.23
CA GLY A 13 -19.66 11.41 8.82
C GLY A 13 -18.22 11.78 8.43
N ALA A 14 -17.78 12.98 8.82
CA ALA A 14 -16.40 13.43 8.58
C ALA A 14 -15.37 12.49 9.24
N PHE A 15 -15.60 12.07 10.48
CA PHE A 15 -14.72 11.13 11.18
C PHE A 15 -14.68 9.74 10.51
N THR A 16 -15.81 9.21 10.06
CA THR A 16 -15.83 7.93 9.34
C THR A 16 -15.08 8.00 8.00
N LEU A 17 -15.23 9.12 7.27
CA LEU A 17 -14.53 9.32 5.99
C LEU A 17 -13.01 9.41 6.17
N THR A 18 -12.52 10.04 7.25
CA THR A 18 -11.08 10.05 7.52
C THR A 18 -10.56 8.67 7.87
N VAL A 19 -11.30 7.85 8.63
CA VAL A 19 -10.89 6.47 8.95
C VAL A 19 -10.80 5.59 7.70
N LEU A 20 -11.74 5.71 6.75
CA LEU A 20 -11.70 4.96 5.48
C LEU A 20 -10.48 5.31 4.61
N VAL A 21 -9.99 6.56 4.65
CA VAL A 21 -8.78 6.96 3.93
C VAL A 21 -7.50 6.36 4.53
N HIS A 22 -7.50 6.06 5.84
CA HIS A 22 -6.34 5.48 6.53
C HIS A 22 -6.26 3.96 6.44
N SER A 23 -7.27 3.26 5.92
CA SER A 23 -7.27 1.79 5.80
C SER A 23 -6.65 1.28 4.50
N GLN A 24 -5.63 1.96 3.96
CA GLN A 24 -4.77 1.40 2.90
C GLN A 24 -3.64 0.55 3.50
N ASP A 25 -3.95 -0.27 4.51
CA ASP A 25 -2.98 -1.22 5.04
C ASP A 25 -2.91 -2.42 4.08
N GLN A 26 -1.69 -2.90 3.79
CA GLN A 26 -1.45 -4.00 2.85
C GLN A 26 -1.75 -5.37 3.51
N LEU A 27 -2.69 -5.43 4.43
CA LEU A 27 -3.05 -6.65 5.15
C LEU A 27 -3.70 -7.64 4.18
N GLY A 28 -3.14 -8.85 4.14
CA GLY A 28 -3.66 -9.95 3.31
C GLY A 28 -3.23 -9.90 1.85
N PHE A 29 -2.41 -8.93 1.44
CA PHE A 29 -1.82 -8.86 0.10
C PHE A 29 -0.30 -8.72 0.18
N ILE A 30 0.38 -9.17 -0.87
CA ILE A 30 1.81 -8.96 -1.07
C ILE A 30 2.06 -8.32 -2.42
N SER A 31 2.88 -7.28 -2.43
CA SER A 31 3.37 -6.64 -3.65
C SER A 31 4.81 -7.10 -3.88
N ILE A 32 5.05 -7.76 -5.00
CA ILE A 32 6.35 -8.32 -5.36
C ILE A 32 6.90 -7.51 -6.54
N ASP A 33 8.11 -6.99 -6.39
CA ASP A 33 8.86 -6.36 -7.49
C ASP A 33 9.92 -7.36 -8.01
N CYS A 34 9.75 -7.79 -9.25
CA CYS A 34 10.62 -8.76 -9.88
C CYS A 34 11.81 -8.04 -10.53
N GLY A 35 13.03 -8.32 -10.04
CA GLY A 35 14.26 -7.75 -10.59
C GLY A 35 14.95 -6.70 -9.72
N ILE A 36 14.38 -6.35 -8.56
CA ILE A 36 15.13 -5.63 -7.52
C ILE A 36 16.14 -6.57 -6.84
N PRO A 37 17.18 -6.05 -6.16
CA PRO A 37 18.17 -6.88 -5.48
C PRO A 37 17.54 -7.93 -4.54
N GLU A 38 18.15 -9.11 -4.50
CA GLU A 38 17.71 -10.21 -3.64
C GLU A 38 17.59 -9.77 -2.17
N GLY A 39 16.50 -10.19 -1.51
CA GLY A 39 16.23 -9.85 -0.11
C GLY A 39 15.92 -8.36 0.16
N SER A 40 15.84 -7.52 -0.88
CA SER A 40 15.52 -6.10 -0.72
C SER A 40 14.01 -5.85 -0.66
N SER A 41 13.65 -4.70 -0.09
CA SER A 41 12.29 -4.20 0.01
C SER A 41 12.30 -2.68 0.05
N TYR A 42 11.25 -2.04 -0.46
CA TYR A 42 11.09 -0.60 -0.36
C TYR A 42 9.62 -0.22 -0.27
N LYS A 43 9.36 0.99 0.25
CA LYS A 43 8.06 1.61 0.23
C LYS A 43 8.01 2.62 -0.90
N ASP A 44 7.07 2.46 -1.82
CA ASP A 44 6.89 3.41 -2.92
C ASP A 44 6.36 4.75 -2.38
N GLY A 45 7.06 5.84 -2.66
CA GLY A 45 6.73 7.15 -2.07
C GLY A 45 5.50 7.83 -2.68
N ALA A 46 4.97 7.34 -3.80
CA ALA A 46 3.78 7.89 -4.43
C ALA A 46 2.50 7.15 -3.98
N THR A 47 2.57 5.82 -3.91
CA THR A 47 1.44 4.95 -3.58
C THR A 47 1.44 4.46 -2.14
N GLU A 48 2.55 4.63 -1.41
CA GLU A 48 2.76 4.13 -0.05
C GLU A 48 2.70 2.59 0.07
N ILE A 49 2.76 1.87 -1.05
CA ILE A 49 2.76 0.40 -1.14
C ILE A 49 4.14 -0.16 -0.78
N ASN A 50 4.18 -1.25 -0.01
CA ASN A 50 5.43 -1.94 0.33
C ASN A 50 5.70 -3.07 -0.67
N TYR A 51 6.82 -2.97 -1.37
CA TYR A 51 7.30 -3.98 -2.32
C TYR A 51 8.43 -4.82 -1.71
N THR A 52 8.46 -6.11 -2.04
CA THR A 52 9.54 -7.03 -1.69
C THR A 52 10.07 -7.75 -2.93
N SER A 53 11.31 -8.23 -2.86
CA SER A 53 11.94 -9.01 -3.94
C SER A 53 11.20 -10.33 -4.19
N ASP A 54 11.19 -10.77 -5.45
CA ASP A 54 10.65 -12.06 -5.89
C ASP A 54 11.46 -13.27 -5.40
N SER A 55 12.68 -13.05 -4.91
CA SER A 55 13.65 -14.10 -4.48
C SER A 55 13.12 -15.14 -3.49
N THR A 56 12.11 -14.82 -2.68
CA THR A 56 11.51 -15.77 -1.73
C THR A 56 10.25 -16.47 -2.26
N PHE A 57 9.83 -16.11 -3.47
CA PHE A 57 8.62 -16.58 -4.14
C PHE A 57 8.91 -17.33 -5.44
N THR A 58 10.16 -17.36 -5.88
CA THR A 58 10.61 -18.04 -7.09
C THR A 58 11.80 -18.95 -6.76
N ASP A 59 11.74 -20.21 -7.21
CA ASP A 59 12.85 -21.18 -7.02
C ASP A 59 13.84 -21.20 -8.20
N THR A 60 13.50 -20.52 -9.31
CA THR A 60 14.24 -20.57 -10.57
C THR A 60 14.17 -19.22 -11.28
N GLY A 61 15.19 -18.92 -12.10
CA GLY A 61 15.24 -17.70 -12.90
C GLY A 61 16.68 -17.21 -13.03
N VAL A 62 16.90 -16.21 -13.88
CA VAL A 62 18.18 -15.50 -13.98
C VAL A 62 17.89 -14.02 -13.81
N ASN A 63 18.57 -13.37 -12.88
CA ASN A 63 18.43 -11.93 -12.72
C ASN A 63 19.06 -11.22 -13.93
N GLY A 64 18.29 -10.37 -14.59
CA GLY A 64 18.70 -9.64 -15.79
C GLY A 64 18.39 -8.16 -15.66
N ASN A 65 19.38 -7.30 -15.94
CA ASN A 65 19.16 -5.87 -15.99
C ASN A 65 18.60 -5.49 -17.36
N ILE A 66 17.39 -4.91 -17.39
CA ILE A 66 16.69 -4.50 -18.60
C ILE A 66 16.90 -3.01 -18.91
N ALA A 67 17.65 -2.28 -18.07
CA ALA A 67 17.95 -0.88 -18.32
C ALA A 67 18.79 -0.73 -19.60
N PRO A 68 18.41 0.17 -20.52
CA PRO A 68 19.29 0.53 -21.64
C PRO A 68 20.56 1.17 -21.05
N GLY A 69 21.70 0.56 -21.32
CA GLY A 69 23.01 1.05 -20.90
C GLY A 69 23.42 2.34 -21.61
#